data_AF-A0A9W8MTD9-F1
#
_entry.id   AF-A0A9W8MTD9-F1
#
_cell.length_a   1.000
_cell.length_b   1.000
_cell.length_c   1.000
_cell.angle_alpha   90.00
_cell.angle_beta   90.00
_cell.angle_gamma   90.00
#
_symmetry.space_group_name_H-M   'P 1'
#
loop_
_entity.id
_entity.type
_entity.pdbx_description
1 polymer ?
#
loop_
_entity_poly.entity_id
_entity_poly.type
_entity_poly.pdbx_seq_one_letter_code
_entity_poly.pdbx_strand_id
1 'polypeptide(L)'
;MSADFDGHALLEIDPIPPTDFGAFVTEVLARHQRSGDGGQKIDQKVLRQCIDLAPSFLLTDTAMTPASGADTWFTGLGRLVDLIVVLHRRGELELETVNSASRACSECWTIAGTWRQLEECRVSVRDIGSRLKKILDPNERTYQGATPLPCLLPLFNVLSLQVNAFMLHDALYYALSFLLIFLHHIASVPPYVIWIPHVESNHPFLLEDTGVT
;
A
#
# COMPACT_ATOMS: atom_id res chain seq x y z
N MET A 1 48.03 -27.03 23.12
CA MET A 1 47.16 -27.51 22.02
C MET A 1 46.33 -26.31 21.58
N SER A 2 46.87 -25.52 20.66
CA SER A 2 46.14 -24.43 20.02
C SER A 2 45.37 -25.03 18.85
N ALA A 3 44.05 -24.90 18.89
CA ALA A 3 43.21 -25.25 17.74
C ALA A 3 43.32 -24.10 16.74
N ASP A 4 44.10 -24.31 15.68
CA ASP A 4 44.08 -23.49 14.48
C ASP A 4 42.67 -23.60 13.88
N PHE A 5 41.88 -22.54 14.07
CA PHE A 5 40.61 -22.38 13.38
C PHE A 5 40.95 -21.92 11.96
N ASP A 6 41.17 -22.89 11.07
CA ASP A 6 41.40 -22.65 9.65
C ASP A 6 40.31 -21.71 9.13
N GLY A 7 40.77 -20.57 8.62
CA GLY A 7 39.92 -19.51 8.08
C GLY A 7 39.00 -20.10 7.02
N HIS A 8 37.72 -20.23 7.40
CA HIS A 8 36.64 -20.47 6.47
C HIS A 8 36.77 -19.46 5.34
N ALA A 9 37.17 -19.95 4.16
CA ALA A 9 37.03 -19.24 2.90
C ALA A 9 35.57 -18.79 2.84
N LEU A 10 35.35 -17.49 3.06
CA LEU A 10 34.07 -16.85 2.84
C LEU A 10 33.72 -17.15 1.40
N LEU A 11 32.79 -18.08 1.19
CA LEU A 11 32.21 -18.33 -0.12
C LEU A 11 31.70 -16.97 -0.60
N GLU A 12 32.31 -16.46 -1.66
CA GLU A 12 31.88 -15.26 -2.34
C GLU A 12 30.51 -15.60 -2.93
N ILE A 13 29.44 -15.27 -2.20
CA ILE A 13 28.07 -15.49 -2.65
C ILE A 13 27.79 -14.38 -3.64
N ASP A 14 27.67 -14.74 -4.92
CA ASP A 14 27.26 -13.82 -5.96
C ASP A 14 25.92 -13.15 -5.54
N PRO A 15 25.85 -11.81 -5.60
CA PRO A 15 24.65 -11.10 -5.21
C PRO A 15 23.50 -11.48 -6.16
N ILE A 16 22.36 -11.85 -5.58
CA ILE A 16 21.15 -12.15 -6.35
C ILE A 16 20.70 -10.86 -7.05
N PRO A 17 20.52 -10.87 -8.38
CA PRO A 17 20.10 -9.68 -9.10
C PRO A 17 18.68 -9.26 -8.66
N PRO A 18 18.37 -7.96 -8.66
CA PRO A 18 17.03 -7.49 -8.30
C PRO A 18 15.95 -8.05 -9.23
N THR A 19 14.78 -8.32 -8.66
CA THR A 19 13.61 -8.79 -9.41
C THR A 19 12.90 -7.62 -10.12
N ASP A 20 12.36 -7.91 -11.31
CA ASP A 20 11.50 -6.99 -12.09
C ASP A 20 10.28 -7.78 -12.60
N PHE A 21 9.15 -7.63 -11.90
CA PHE A 21 7.92 -8.31 -12.26
C PHE A 21 7.37 -7.90 -13.64
N GLY A 22 7.55 -6.63 -14.03
CA GLY A 22 7.08 -6.10 -15.30
C GLY A 22 7.80 -6.73 -16.49
N ALA A 23 9.13 -6.86 -16.38
CA ALA A 23 9.96 -7.56 -17.35
C ALA A 23 9.60 -9.05 -17.41
N PHE A 24 9.50 -9.71 -16.24
CA PHE A 24 9.15 -11.13 -16.13
C PHE A 24 7.83 -11.46 -16.83
N VAL A 25 6.76 -10.71 -16.55
CA VAL A 25 5.44 -10.92 -17.18
C VAL A 25 5.52 -10.80 -18.70
N THR A 26 6.21 -9.76 -19.18
CA THR A 26 6.32 -9.48 -20.62
C THR A 26 7.05 -10.60 -21.33
N GLU A 27 8.13 -11.08 -20.73
CA GLU A 27 8.93 -12.17 -21.27
C GLU A 27 8.17 -13.49 -21.30
N VAL A 28 7.53 -13.88 -20.18
CA VAL A 28 6.78 -15.13 -20.08
C VAL A 28 5.64 -15.17 -21.09
N LEU A 29 4.89 -14.08 -21.23
CA LEU A 29 3.80 -14.00 -22.20
C LEU A 29 4.30 -14.01 -23.65
N ALA A 30 5.39 -13.29 -23.95
CA ALA A 30 5.98 -13.28 -25.28
C ALA A 30 6.49 -14.66 -25.71
N ARG A 31 7.06 -15.45 -24.78
CA ARG A 31 7.50 -16.82 -25.07
C ARG A 31 6.31 -17.73 -25.42
N HIS A 32 5.22 -17.66 -24.67
CA HIS A 32 4.04 -18.51 -24.90
C HIS A 32 3.26 -18.13 -26.15
N GLN A 33 3.27 -16.85 -26.56
CA GLN A 33 2.66 -16.42 -27.83
C GLN A 33 3.37 -16.99 -29.06
N ARG A 34 4.68 -17.26 -29.00
CA ARG A 34 5.45 -17.81 -30.13
C ARG A 34 5.29 -19.30 -30.34
N SER A 35 4.92 -20.03 -29.28
CA SER A 35 4.77 -21.49 -29.31
C SER A 35 3.39 -21.96 -29.77
N GLY A 36 2.42 -21.06 -29.94
CA GLY A 36 1.07 -21.38 -30.38
C GLY A 36 0.96 -21.52 -31.89
N ASP A 37 0.52 -22.69 -32.36
CA ASP A 37 0.29 -23.01 -33.77
C ASP A 37 -0.88 -22.16 -34.32
N GLY A 38 -0.55 -21.09 -35.06
CA GLY A 38 -1.45 -20.38 -35.98
C GLY A 38 -2.59 -19.52 -35.40
N GLY A 39 -2.86 -19.55 -34.09
CA GLY A 39 -3.94 -18.80 -33.46
C GLY A 39 -3.46 -17.83 -32.38
N GLN A 40 -3.83 -16.55 -32.47
CA GLN A 40 -3.50 -15.47 -31.53
C GLN A 40 -4.24 -15.60 -30.17
N LYS A 41 -4.44 -16.83 -29.68
CA LYS A 41 -5.15 -17.11 -28.43
C LYS A 41 -4.17 -17.06 -27.28
N ILE A 42 -4.47 -16.23 -26.28
CA ILE A 42 -3.65 -16.12 -25.07
C ILE A 42 -3.88 -17.37 -24.22
N ASP A 43 -2.80 -18.04 -23.78
CA ASP A 43 -2.90 -19.11 -22.81
C ASP A 43 -3.25 -18.54 -21.42
N GLN A 44 -4.50 -18.70 -21.02
CA GLN A 44 -5.00 -18.20 -19.74
C GLN A 44 -4.45 -18.96 -18.54
N LYS A 45 -3.90 -20.17 -18.70
CA LYS A 45 -3.24 -20.89 -17.60
C LYS A 45 -1.95 -20.17 -17.21
N VAL A 46 -1.16 -19.78 -18.20
CA VAL A 46 0.07 -19.00 -17.99
C VAL A 46 -0.26 -17.64 -17.42
N LEU A 47 -1.31 -16.99 -17.94
CA LEU A 47 -1.80 -15.72 -17.41
C LEU A 47 -2.14 -15.82 -15.91
N ARG A 48 -2.89 -16.85 -15.50
CA ARG A 48 -3.22 -17.12 -14.10
C ARG A 48 -1.99 -17.37 -13.25
N GLN A 49 -1.01 -18.13 -13.73
CA GLN A 49 0.25 -18.34 -13.02
C GLN A 49 0.98 -17.01 -12.76
N CYS A 50 1.07 -16.13 -13.77
CA CYS A 50 1.66 -14.81 -13.58
C CYS A 50 0.88 -13.96 -12.57
N ILE A 51 -0.45 -14.02 -12.60
CA ILE A 51 -1.33 -13.31 -11.65
C ILE A 51 -1.11 -13.81 -10.21
N ASP A 52 -1.11 -15.13 -10.02
CA ASP A 52 -0.94 -15.76 -8.71
C ASP A 52 0.46 -15.49 -8.10
N LEU A 53 1.45 -15.13 -8.92
CA LEU A 53 2.78 -14.71 -8.46
C LEU A 53 2.84 -13.23 -8.00
N ALA A 54 1.91 -12.39 -8.44
CA ALA A 54 1.95 -10.94 -8.16
C ALA A 54 2.09 -10.57 -6.66
N PRO A 55 1.44 -11.25 -5.69
CA PRO A 55 1.62 -10.95 -4.27
C PRO A 55 3.05 -11.22 -3.77
N SER A 56 3.70 -12.26 -4.26
CA SER A 56 5.09 -12.59 -3.92
C SER A 56 6.08 -11.59 -4.53
N PHE A 57 5.82 -11.16 -5.77
CA PHE A 57 6.61 -10.11 -6.43
C PHE A 57 6.43 -8.74 -5.77
N LEU A 58 5.25 -8.44 -5.21
CA LEU A 58 5.05 -7.21 -4.43
C LEU A 58 6.05 -7.13 -3.27
N LEU A 59 6.22 -8.21 -2.51
CA LEU A 59 7.18 -8.25 -1.39
C LEU A 59 8.63 -8.22 -1.87
N THR A 60 8.95 -9.00 -2.89
CA THR A 60 10.35 -9.18 -3.33
C THR A 60 10.87 -7.98 -4.11
N ASP A 61 10.11 -7.44 -5.07
CA ASP A 61 10.53 -6.25 -5.85
C ASP A 61 10.74 -5.05 -4.93
N THR A 62 9.85 -4.84 -3.95
CA THR A 62 9.93 -3.70 -3.03
C THR A 62 11.02 -3.86 -1.97
N ALA A 63 11.35 -5.09 -1.57
CA ALA A 63 12.46 -5.36 -0.66
C ALA A 63 13.83 -5.26 -1.35
N MET A 64 13.94 -5.75 -2.60
CA MET A 64 15.20 -5.75 -3.34
C MET A 64 15.51 -4.39 -3.98
N THR A 65 14.49 -3.68 -4.44
CA THR A 65 14.65 -2.37 -5.08
C THR A 65 13.61 -1.37 -4.54
N PRO A 66 13.80 -0.80 -3.34
CA PRO A 66 12.79 0.08 -2.72
C PRO A 66 12.42 1.31 -3.56
N ALA A 67 13.34 1.78 -4.42
CA ALA A 67 13.14 2.98 -5.23
C ALA A 67 12.24 2.77 -6.46
N SER A 68 12.22 1.57 -7.04
CA SER A 68 11.52 1.30 -8.31
C SER A 68 10.73 0.00 -8.34
N GLY A 69 10.87 -0.85 -7.32
CA GLY A 69 10.24 -2.17 -7.26
C GLY A 69 8.72 -2.09 -7.20
N ALA A 70 8.17 -1.07 -6.55
CA ALA A 70 6.73 -0.80 -6.57
C ALA A 70 6.24 -0.48 -7.99
N ASP A 71 7.02 0.29 -8.77
CA ASP A 71 6.66 0.69 -10.13
C ASP A 71 6.74 -0.49 -11.11
N THR A 72 7.77 -1.32 -11.02
CA THR A 72 7.91 -2.53 -11.85
C THR A 72 6.80 -3.51 -11.55
N TRP A 73 6.50 -3.72 -10.26
CA TRP A 73 5.39 -4.54 -9.81
C TRP A 73 4.05 -4.02 -10.33
N PHE A 74 3.76 -2.73 -10.17
CA PHE A 74 2.51 -2.13 -10.64
C PHE A 74 2.38 -2.24 -12.16
N THR A 75 3.46 -1.99 -12.89
CA THR A 75 3.51 -2.16 -14.35
C THR A 75 3.18 -3.60 -14.76
N GLY A 76 3.77 -4.59 -14.09
CA GLY A 76 3.51 -6.01 -14.34
C GLY A 76 2.05 -6.38 -14.08
N LEU A 77 1.52 -6.05 -12.91
CA LEU A 77 0.13 -6.38 -12.55
C LEU A 77 -0.88 -5.62 -13.42
N GLY A 78 -0.61 -4.35 -13.72
CA GLY A 78 -1.42 -3.53 -14.63
C GLY A 78 -1.54 -4.16 -16.02
N ARG A 79 -0.42 -4.64 -16.60
CA ARG A 79 -0.40 -5.35 -17.88
C ARG A 79 -1.22 -6.64 -17.85
N LEU A 80 -1.13 -7.43 -16.77
CA LEU A 80 -1.94 -8.64 -16.62
C LEU A 80 -3.44 -8.30 -16.63
N VAL A 81 -3.85 -7.24 -15.93
CA VAL A 81 -5.25 -6.79 -15.89
C VAL A 81 -5.70 -6.20 -17.22
N ASP A 82 -4.84 -5.49 -17.95
CA ASP A 82 -5.12 -5.05 -19.32
C ASP A 82 -5.46 -6.24 -20.22
N LEU A 83 -4.71 -7.34 -20.13
CA LEU A 83 -4.98 -8.55 -20.90
C LEU A 83 -6.31 -9.20 -20.51
N ILE A 84 -6.66 -9.22 -19.22
CA ILE A 84 -7.98 -9.68 -18.76
C ILE A 84 -9.09 -8.85 -19.41
N VAL A 85 -8.96 -7.52 -19.41
CA VAL A 85 -9.96 -6.63 -20.03
C VAL A 85 -10.05 -6.86 -21.54
N VAL A 86 -8.92 -7.09 -22.21
CA VAL A 86 -8.91 -7.43 -23.65
C VAL A 86 -9.61 -8.78 -23.90
N LEU A 87 -9.33 -9.80 -23.10
CA LEU A 87 -9.99 -11.11 -23.20
C LEU A 87 -11.49 -11.01 -22.95
N HIS A 88 -11.92 -10.19 -21.99
CA HIS A 88 -13.33 -9.93 -21.72
C HIS A 88 -14.02 -9.33 -22.95
N ARG A 89 -13.43 -8.29 -23.55
CA ARG A 89 -13.97 -7.64 -24.76
C ARG A 89 -14.06 -8.57 -25.97
N ARG A 90 -13.20 -9.60 -26.03
CA ARG A 90 -13.23 -10.64 -27.07
C ARG A 90 -14.24 -11.76 -26.77
N GLY A 91 -14.83 -11.79 -25.58
CA GLY A 91 -15.68 -12.91 -25.15
C GLY A 91 -14.91 -14.20 -24.88
N GLU A 92 -13.59 -14.11 -24.68
CA GLU A 92 -12.69 -15.26 -24.50
C GLU A 92 -12.28 -15.47 -23.04
N LEU A 93 -12.59 -14.53 -22.15
CA LEU A 93 -12.16 -14.56 -20.76
C LEU A 93 -12.85 -15.67 -19.96
N GLU A 94 -12.03 -16.53 -19.36
CA GLU A 94 -12.46 -17.61 -18.47
C GLU A 94 -12.77 -17.08 -17.05
N LEU A 95 -13.78 -17.66 -16.40
CA LEU A 95 -14.16 -17.32 -15.03
C LEU A 95 -13.02 -17.56 -14.04
N GLU A 96 -12.25 -18.64 -14.24
CA GLU A 96 -11.09 -18.99 -13.43
C GLU A 96 -10.03 -17.89 -13.43
N THR A 97 -9.85 -17.19 -14.56
CA THR A 97 -8.93 -16.06 -14.67
C THR A 97 -9.42 -14.86 -13.86
N VAL A 98 -10.72 -14.57 -13.89
CA VAL A 98 -11.32 -13.52 -13.05
C VAL A 98 -11.16 -13.86 -11.55
N ASN A 99 -11.36 -15.12 -11.18
CA ASN A 99 -11.19 -15.60 -9.82
C ASN A 99 -9.75 -15.45 -9.32
N SER A 100 -8.77 -15.86 -10.14
CA SER A 100 -7.33 -15.73 -9.83
C SER A 100 -6.93 -14.26 -9.69
N ALA A 101 -7.35 -13.40 -10.63
CA ALA A 101 -7.09 -11.95 -10.56
C ALA A 101 -7.64 -11.31 -9.30
N SER A 102 -8.89 -11.62 -8.96
CA SER A 102 -9.55 -11.06 -7.79
C SER A 102 -8.88 -11.52 -6.50
N ARG A 103 -8.48 -12.80 -6.42
CA ARG A 103 -7.74 -13.35 -5.28
C ARG A 103 -6.37 -12.68 -5.14
N ALA A 104 -5.61 -12.57 -6.22
CA ALA A 104 -4.30 -11.93 -6.21
C ALA A 104 -4.40 -10.46 -5.76
N CYS A 105 -5.42 -9.72 -6.21
CA CYS A 105 -5.68 -8.37 -5.72
C CYS A 105 -5.98 -8.32 -4.21
N SER A 106 -6.71 -9.31 -3.65
CA SER A 106 -6.96 -9.42 -2.20
C SER A 106 -5.70 -9.63 -1.39
N GLU A 107 -4.84 -10.51 -1.87
CA GLU A 107 -3.57 -10.80 -1.22
C GLU A 107 -2.65 -9.58 -1.31
N CYS A 108 -2.54 -8.94 -2.48
CA CYS A 108 -1.78 -7.71 -2.66
C CYS A 108 -2.28 -6.58 -1.76
N TRP A 109 -3.60 -6.40 -1.63
CA TRP A 109 -4.18 -5.40 -0.72
C TRP A 109 -3.78 -5.65 0.73
N THR A 110 -3.88 -6.90 1.17
CA THR A 110 -3.56 -7.32 2.54
C THR A 110 -2.07 -7.12 2.84
N ILE A 111 -1.20 -7.53 1.92
CA ILE A 111 0.25 -7.33 2.01
C ILE A 111 0.57 -5.84 2.07
N ALA A 112 0.07 -5.04 1.13
CA ALA A 112 0.32 -3.60 1.09
C ALA A 112 -0.16 -2.89 2.37
N GLY A 113 -1.25 -3.34 2.98
CA GLY A 113 -1.74 -2.80 4.25
C GLY A 113 -0.97 -3.27 5.50
N THR A 114 -0.17 -4.33 5.40
CA THR A 114 0.60 -4.86 6.54
C THR A 114 1.92 -4.11 6.74
N TRP A 115 2.49 -3.53 5.67
CA TRP A 115 3.81 -2.89 5.67
C TRP A 115 3.69 -1.39 5.40
N ARG A 116 4.20 -0.55 6.32
CA ARG A 116 4.07 0.93 6.22
C ARG A 116 4.65 1.52 4.94
N GLN A 117 5.69 0.88 4.38
CA GLN A 117 6.38 1.32 3.18
C GLN A 117 5.61 0.99 1.88
N LEU A 118 4.54 0.19 1.96
CA LEU A 118 3.75 -0.25 0.80
C LEU A 118 2.38 0.43 0.70
N GLU A 119 2.19 1.51 1.46
CA GLU A 119 0.93 2.26 1.48
C GLU A 119 0.52 2.75 0.08
N GLU A 120 1.48 3.25 -0.70
CA GLU A 120 1.26 3.72 -2.08
C GLU A 120 0.78 2.59 -3.00
N CYS A 121 1.24 1.36 -2.77
CA CYS A 121 0.78 0.19 -3.52
C CYS A 121 -0.73 -0.07 -3.30
N ARG A 122 -1.33 0.38 -2.19
CA ARG A 122 -2.79 0.27 -2.00
C ARG A 122 -3.55 1.12 -3.02
N VAL A 123 -3.05 2.31 -3.36
CA VAL A 123 -3.67 3.15 -4.40
C VAL A 123 -3.65 2.42 -5.75
N SER A 124 -2.52 1.80 -6.07
CA SER A 124 -2.33 0.99 -7.27
C SER A 124 -3.26 -0.24 -7.31
N VAL A 125 -3.36 -1.01 -6.22
CA VAL A 125 -4.30 -2.15 -6.12
C VAL A 125 -5.75 -1.69 -6.28
N ARG A 126 -6.11 -0.52 -5.72
CA ARG A 126 -7.47 0.05 -5.87
C ARG A 126 -7.76 0.40 -7.32
N ASP A 127 -6.84 1.04 -8.03
CA ASP A 127 -6.99 1.37 -9.44
C ASP A 127 -7.23 0.09 -10.27
N ILE A 128 -6.40 -0.93 -10.07
CA ILE A 128 -6.54 -2.24 -10.71
C ILE A 128 -7.90 -2.89 -10.37
N GLY A 129 -8.29 -2.89 -9.09
CA GLY A 129 -9.57 -3.42 -8.64
C GLY A 129 -10.76 -2.70 -9.30
N SER A 130 -10.66 -1.38 -9.49
CA SER A 130 -11.68 -0.59 -10.19
C SER A 130 -11.85 -0.98 -11.66
N ARG A 131 -10.76 -1.43 -12.30
CA ARG A 131 -10.79 -1.92 -13.68
C ARG A 131 -11.37 -3.31 -13.77
N LEU A 132 -11.03 -4.21 -12.85
CA LEU A 132 -11.67 -5.52 -12.73
C LEU A 132 -13.16 -5.40 -12.41
N LYS A 133 -13.56 -4.38 -11.64
CA LYS A 133 -14.98 -4.10 -11.39
C LYS A 133 -15.79 -3.88 -12.67
N LYS A 134 -15.19 -3.22 -13.67
CA LYS A 134 -15.86 -2.87 -14.93
C LYS A 134 -16.16 -4.07 -15.84
N ILE A 135 -15.54 -5.23 -15.59
CA ILE A 135 -15.80 -6.46 -16.35
C ILE A 135 -16.84 -7.36 -15.70
N LEU A 136 -17.27 -7.04 -14.47
CA LEU A 136 -18.32 -7.79 -13.77
C LEU A 136 -19.71 -7.41 -14.28
N ASP A 137 -20.68 -8.27 -13.97
CA ASP A 137 -22.10 -8.04 -14.28
C ASP A 137 -22.62 -6.81 -13.50
N PRO A 138 -23.80 -6.24 -13.85
CA PRO A 138 -24.35 -5.05 -13.18
C PRO A 138 -24.56 -5.17 -11.66
N ASN A 139 -24.58 -6.39 -11.13
CA ASN A 139 -24.65 -6.65 -9.69
C ASN A 139 -23.28 -6.52 -8.98
N GLU A 140 -22.20 -6.30 -9.74
CA GLU A 140 -20.81 -6.18 -9.30
C GLU A 140 -20.30 -7.40 -8.51
N ARG A 141 -20.98 -8.54 -8.65
CA ARG A 141 -20.74 -9.75 -7.86
C ARG A 141 -20.59 -10.99 -8.71
N THR A 142 -21.19 -11.03 -9.89
CA THR A 142 -21.10 -12.18 -10.80
C THR A 142 -20.34 -11.81 -12.06
N TYR A 143 -19.79 -12.82 -12.73
CA TYR A 143 -19.23 -12.69 -14.07
C TYR A 143 -19.98 -13.65 -14.99
N GLN A 144 -20.71 -13.12 -15.97
CA GLN A 144 -21.55 -13.89 -16.89
C GLN A 144 -22.57 -14.79 -16.16
N GLY A 145 -23.15 -14.29 -15.07
CA GLY A 145 -24.13 -15.02 -14.25
C GLY A 145 -23.52 -16.11 -13.35
N ALA A 146 -22.24 -16.42 -13.48
CA ALA A 146 -21.54 -17.30 -12.56
C ALA A 146 -21.05 -16.50 -11.35
N THR A 147 -21.23 -17.06 -10.15
CA THR A 147 -20.69 -16.43 -8.94
C THR A 147 -19.19 -16.75 -8.84
N PRO A 148 -18.30 -15.77 -9.01
CA PRO A 148 -16.89 -15.94 -8.75
C PRO A 148 -16.72 -16.28 -7.25
N LEU A 149 -15.65 -17.00 -6.90
CA LEU A 149 -15.50 -17.65 -5.58
C LEU A 149 -15.77 -16.71 -4.38
N PRO A 150 -16.24 -17.22 -3.23
CA PRO A 150 -16.61 -16.40 -2.07
C PRO A 150 -15.51 -15.49 -1.50
N CYS A 151 -14.25 -15.68 -1.91
CA CYS A 151 -13.12 -14.80 -1.61
C CYS A 151 -13.29 -13.36 -2.16
N LEU A 152 -14.19 -13.14 -3.12
CA LEU A 152 -14.38 -11.84 -3.79
C LEU A 152 -15.17 -10.80 -3.00
N LEU A 153 -16.09 -11.23 -2.13
CA LEU A 153 -16.96 -10.31 -1.38
C LEU A 153 -16.20 -9.40 -0.40
N PRO A 154 -15.16 -9.85 0.33
CA PRO A 154 -14.41 -8.94 1.17
C PRO A 154 -13.67 -7.90 0.34
N LEU A 155 -13.11 -8.19 -0.85
CA LEU A 155 -12.35 -7.15 -1.58
C LEU A 155 -13.21 -5.95 -1.99
N PHE A 156 -14.37 -6.18 -2.62
CA PHE A 156 -15.22 -5.07 -3.07
C PHE A 156 -15.87 -4.34 -1.91
N ASN A 157 -16.29 -5.06 -0.86
CA ASN A 157 -16.83 -4.41 0.33
C ASN A 157 -15.74 -3.68 1.12
N VAL A 158 -14.52 -4.21 1.22
CA VAL A 158 -13.39 -3.60 1.94
C VAL A 158 -12.83 -2.40 1.16
N LEU A 159 -12.68 -2.50 -0.17
CA LEU A 159 -12.34 -1.35 -1.03
C LEU A 159 -13.40 -0.24 -0.96
N SER A 160 -14.68 -0.60 -0.78
CA SER A 160 -15.78 0.36 -0.67
C SER A 160 -16.06 0.86 0.75
N LEU A 161 -15.77 0.10 1.82
CA LEU A 161 -15.99 0.49 3.22
C LEU A 161 -14.74 1.05 3.91
N GLN A 162 -13.51 0.66 3.54
CA GLN A 162 -12.30 1.15 4.23
C GLN A 162 -11.98 2.62 3.97
N VAL A 163 -12.60 3.25 2.97
CA VAL A 163 -12.53 4.71 2.79
C VAL A 163 -13.08 5.44 4.03
N ASN A 164 -14.01 4.84 4.77
CA ASN A 164 -14.62 5.46 5.95
C ASN A 164 -14.07 4.93 7.29
N ALA A 165 -13.77 3.64 7.40
CA ALA A 165 -13.40 3.05 8.69
C ALA A 165 -11.90 3.14 9.04
N PHE A 166 -11.01 3.00 8.05
CA PHE A 166 -9.55 3.00 8.31
C PHE A 166 -9.02 4.44 8.50
N MET A 167 -9.57 5.39 7.74
CA MET A 167 -9.38 6.83 8.00
C MET A 167 -9.80 7.19 9.42
N LEU A 168 -10.94 6.67 9.92
CA LEU A 168 -11.36 6.94 11.29
C LEU A 168 -10.43 6.29 12.32
N HIS A 169 -9.98 5.05 12.10
CA HIS A 169 -9.17 4.34 13.09
C HIS A 169 -7.77 4.95 13.22
N ASP A 170 -7.12 5.29 12.10
CA ASP A 170 -5.83 5.98 12.14
C ASP A 170 -5.99 7.44 12.59
N ALA A 171 -7.00 8.18 12.12
CA ALA A 171 -7.24 9.54 12.61
C ALA A 171 -7.57 9.57 14.12
N LEU A 172 -8.32 8.60 14.63
CA LEU A 172 -8.60 8.47 16.06
C LEU A 172 -7.34 8.08 16.84
N TYR A 173 -6.52 7.18 16.30
CA TYR A 173 -5.26 6.79 16.93
C TYR A 173 -4.28 7.98 16.99
N TYR A 174 -4.14 8.74 15.91
CA TYR A 174 -3.34 9.97 15.88
C TYR A 174 -3.93 11.06 16.78
N ALA A 175 -5.26 11.26 16.77
CA ALA A 175 -5.92 12.24 17.65
C ALA A 175 -5.77 11.88 19.13
N LEU A 176 -5.92 10.60 19.49
CA LEU A 176 -5.70 10.12 20.86
C LEU A 176 -4.22 10.25 21.26
N SER A 177 -3.29 9.95 20.36
CA SER A 177 -1.85 10.12 20.61
C SER A 177 -1.50 11.59 20.85
N PHE A 178 -2.03 12.51 20.02
CA PHE A 178 -1.87 13.96 20.20
C PHE A 178 -2.51 14.45 21.50
N LEU A 179 -3.71 13.98 21.83
CA LEU A 179 -4.40 14.33 23.07
C LEU A 179 -3.60 13.89 24.30
N LEU A 180 -3.04 12.68 24.28
CA LEU A 180 -2.21 12.16 25.37
C LEU A 180 -0.91 12.97 25.52
N ILE A 181 -0.26 13.35 24.42
CA ILE A 181 0.92 14.22 24.45
C ILE A 181 0.56 15.60 25.00
N PHE A 182 -0.57 16.18 24.57
CA PHE A 182 -1.04 17.48 25.03
C PHE A 182 -1.42 17.47 26.52
N LEU A 183 -2.10 16.42 26.98
CA LEU A 183 -2.44 16.23 28.39
C LEU A 183 -1.19 16.01 29.25
N HIS A 184 -0.22 15.24 28.75
CA HIS A 184 1.07 15.08 29.42
C HIS A 184 1.85 16.40 29.49
N HIS A 185 1.76 17.24 28.46
CA HIS A 185 2.37 18.56 28.44
C HIS A 185 1.71 19.50 29.45
N ILE A 186 0.37 19.57 29.48
CA ILE A 186 -0.38 20.34 30.50
C ILE A 186 -0.05 19.86 31.91
N ALA A 187 0.00 18.54 32.12
CA ALA A 187 0.33 17.95 33.42
C ALA A 187 1.79 18.20 33.84
N SER A 188 2.69 18.42 32.88
CA SER A 188 4.10 18.76 33.12
C SER A 188 4.32 20.27 33.28
N VAL A 189 3.31 21.12 33.03
CA VAL A 189 3.39 22.54 33.40
C VAL A 189 3.21 22.62 34.92
N PRO A 190 4.23 23.02 35.70
CA PRO A 190 4.09 23.16 37.13
C PRO A 190 3.00 24.20 37.44
N PRO A 191 2.09 23.95 38.41
CA PRO A 191 0.95 24.82 38.70
C PRO A 191 1.30 26.19 39.32
N TYR A 192 2.53 26.66 39.16
CA TYR A 192 3.06 27.82 39.87
C TYR A 192 3.82 28.76 38.95
N VAL A 193 3.08 29.49 38.11
CA VAL A 193 3.37 30.92 37.92
C VAL A 193 2.06 31.65 37.56
N ILE A 194 1.14 31.76 38.52
CA ILE A 194 0.22 32.91 38.50
C ILE A 194 1.09 34.10 38.91
N TRP A 195 1.67 34.78 37.92
CA TRP A 195 2.27 36.10 38.12
C TRP A 195 1.14 37.03 38.58
N ILE A 196 1.01 37.23 39.89
CA ILE A 196 0.29 38.38 40.42
C ILE A 196 1.19 39.57 40.09
N PRO A 197 0.78 40.48 39.19
CA PRO A 197 1.58 41.68 38.92
C PRO A 197 1.70 42.45 40.22
N HIS A 198 2.93 42.61 40.70
CA HIS A 198 3.27 43.48 41.80
C HIS A 198 2.86 44.90 41.38
N VAL A 199 1.75 45.39 41.96
CA VAL A 199 1.33 46.79 41.86
C VAL A 199 2.40 47.61 42.56
N GLU A 200 3.28 48.19 41.77
CA GLU A 200 4.23 49.21 42.20
C GLU A 200 3.40 50.44 42.59
N SER A 201 3.32 50.69 43.90
CA SER A 201 2.64 51.83 44.49
C SER A 201 3.48 53.07 44.20
N ASN A 202 3.22 53.67 43.03
CA ASN A 202 3.66 55.01 42.70
C ASN A 202 3.02 55.99 43.70
N HIS A 203 3.81 56.41 44.69
CA HIS A 203 3.47 57.51 45.58
C HIS A 203 3.41 58.82 44.77
N PRO A 204 2.27 59.54 44.78
CA PRO A 204 2.21 60.86 44.22
C PRO A 204 2.90 61.87 45.13
N PHE A 205 3.88 62.53 44.53
CA PHE A 205 4.38 63.88 44.76
C PHE A 205 3.34 64.80 45.44
N LEU A 206 3.67 65.32 46.62
CA LEU A 206 3.08 66.55 47.17
C LEU A 206 4.00 67.12 48.26
N LEU A 207 4.74 68.16 47.91
CA LEU A 207 4.97 69.29 48.79
C LEU A 207 5.25 70.51 47.92
N GLU A 208 4.26 71.41 47.95
CA GLU A 208 4.40 72.87 47.95
C GLU A 208 5.68 73.27 48.71
N ASP A 209 6.36 74.38 48.42
CA ASP A 209 5.79 75.70 48.52
C ASP A 209 6.84 76.78 48.12
N THR A 210 6.37 78.02 48.00
CA THR A 210 7.11 79.30 48.08
C THR A 210 7.72 79.88 46.79
N GLY A 211 6.84 80.45 45.95
CA GLY A 211 6.55 81.89 45.96
C GLY A 211 7.67 82.94 45.80
N VAL A 212 7.24 84.02 45.14
CA VAL A 212 7.62 85.44 45.36
C VAL A 212 8.62 86.06 44.37
N THR A 213 8.01 86.80 43.43
CA THR A 213 8.40 88.05 42.72
C THR A 213 9.71 88.15 41.95
#